data_AF-A0A1G2QDZ6-F1
#
_entry.id   AF-A0A1G2QDZ6-F1
#
_cell.length_a   1.000
_cell.length_b   1.000
_cell.length_c   1.000
_cell.angle_alpha   90.00
_cell.angle_beta   90.00
_cell.angle_gamma   90.00
#
_symmetry.space_group_name_H-M   'P 1'
#
loop_
_entity.id
_entity.type
_entity.pdbx_description
1 polymer ?
#
loop_
_entity_poly.entity_id
_entity_poly.type
_entity_poly.pdbx_seq_one_letter_code
_entity_poly.pdbx_strand_id
1 'polypeptide(L)'
;MNNKGFTLIELLVVIAIIGILSGIVITALGGAQTKAKDAKIQSEMGQLRSAAELYALSNNNTYGKGGLNGRDTLGCTDSAGMFQDPTLVKYISSILSNVKIGSTYVQCVTRPSGTTNATSWAVVALLPSSSVPTDEKWWCVDSSGYNGKVIYGVSGGPRWFKSGGGRESRKIECNPVTTS
;
A
#
# COMPACT_ATOMS: atom_id res chain seq x y z
N MET A 1 -25.58 13.10 58.43
CA MET A 1 -24.96 12.70 57.14
C MET A 1 -26.06 12.73 56.08
N ASN A 2 -26.13 13.79 55.26
CA ASN A 2 -27.19 13.95 54.26
C ASN A 2 -26.80 13.22 52.98
N ASN A 3 -27.31 12.00 52.80
CA ASN A 3 -27.30 11.32 51.52
C ASN A 3 -28.33 11.97 50.59
N LYS A 4 -27.87 12.82 49.67
CA LYS A 4 -28.68 13.27 48.54
C LYS A 4 -28.69 12.14 47.51
N GLY A 5 -29.81 11.43 47.39
CA GLY A 5 -30.02 10.46 46.32
C GLY A 5 -30.19 11.18 44.98
N PHE A 6 -29.53 10.69 43.94
CA PHE A 6 -29.77 11.14 42.56
C PHE A 6 -31.19 10.79 42.14
N THR A 7 -31.84 11.69 41.40
CA THR A 7 -33.16 11.43 40.86
C THR A 7 -33.07 10.51 39.64
N LEU A 8 -34.05 9.61 39.46
CA LEU A 8 -34.11 8.73 38.29
C LEU A 8 -34.15 9.52 36.97
N ILE A 9 -34.75 10.71 36.99
CA ILE A 9 -34.86 11.57 35.80
C ILE A 9 -33.52 12.22 35.42
N GLU A 10 -32.67 12.56 36.40
CA GLU A 10 -31.32 13.06 36.12
C GLU A 10 -30.49 11.99 35.40
N LEU A 11 -30.55 10.73 35.85
CA LEU A 11 -29.84 9.64 35.18
C LEU A 11 -30.41 9.36 33.78
N LEU A 12 -31.72 9.48 33.59
CA LEU A 12 -32.39 9.22 32.31
C LEU A 12 -31.99 10.26 31.24
N VAL A 13 -31.95 11.54 31.59
CA VAL A 13 -31.50 12.59 30.66
C VAL A 13 -30.04 12.41 30.27
N VAL A 14 -29.18 12.03 31.21
CA VAL A 14 -27.74 11.85 30.93
C VAL A 14 -27.50 10.73 29.93
N ILE A 15 -28.14 9.57 30.09
CA ILE A 15 -27.98 8.47 29.12
C ILE A 15 -28.58 8.81 27.76
N ALA A 16 -29.64 9.63 27.71
CA ALA A 16 -30.23 10.09 26.45
C ALA A 16 -29.25 10.98 25.67
N ILE A 17 -28.58 11.92 26.36
CA ILE A 17 -27.58 12.80 25.74
C ILE A 17 -26.36 12.00 25.29
N ILE A 18 -25.84 11.10 26.13
CA ILE A 18 -24.71 10.21 25.76
C ILE A 18 -25.06 9.36 24.54
N GLY A 19 -26.29 8.85 24.46
CA GLY A 19 -26.78 8.09 23.31
C GLY A 19 -26.69 8.89 22.00
N ILE A 20 -27.20 10.12 21.99
CA ILE A 20 -27.17 11.00 20.80
C ILE A 20 -25.73 11.32 20.39
N LEU A 21 -24.89 11.73 21.35
CA LEU A 21 -23.48 12.08 21.07
C LEU A 21 -22.68 10.88 20.57
N SER A 22 -22.89 9.70 21.16
CA SER A 22 -22.18 8.47 20.76
C SER A 22 -22.49 8.05 19.31
N GLY A 23 -23.73 8.26 18.85
CA GLY A 23 -24.11 7.92 17.47
C GLY A 23 -23.35 8.72 16.41
N ILE A 24 -23.11 10.00 16.65
CA ILE A 24 -22.36 10.87 15.71
C ILE A 24 -20.88 10.47 15.66
N VAL A 25 -20.29 10.16 16.81
CA VAL A 25 -18.87 9.79 16.91
C VAL A 25 -18.55 8.52 16.12
N ILE A 26 -19.43 7.51 16.17
CA ILE A 26 -19.22 6.21 15.50
C ILE A 26 -19.12 6.38 13.97
N THR A 27 -19.99 7.21 13.38
CA THR A 27 -20.01 7.40 11.91
C THR A 27 -18.81 8.20 11.42
N ALA A 28 -18.33 9.18 12.19
CA ALA A 28 -17.13 9.95 11.86
C ALA A 28 -15.83 9.11 11.95
N LEU A 29 -15.76 8.16 12.89
CA LEU A 29 -14.56 7.36 13.14
C LEU A 29 -14.19 6.42 11.98
N GLY A 30 -15.17 5.83 11.29
CA GLY A 30 -14.92 4.90 10.18
C GLY A 30 -14.19 5.55 8.99
N GLY A 31 -14.55 6.78 8.64
CA GLY A 31 -13.88 7.55 7.58
C GLY A 31 -12.46 7.98 7.95
N ALA A 32 -12.25 8.38 9.20
CA ALA A 32 -10.95 8.79 9.71
C ALA A 32 -9.95 7.63 9.76
N GLN A 33 -10.39 6.44 10.20
CA GLN A 33 -9.54 5.24 10.23
C GLN A 33 -9.07 4.83 8.83
N THR A 34 -9.95 4.92 7.82
CA THR A 34 -9.59 4.61 6.43
C THR A 34 -8.50 5.56 5.91
N LYS A 35 -8.65 6.87 6.13
CA LYS A 35 -7.64 7.87 5.74
C LYS A 35 -6.31 7.67 6.47
N ALA A 36 -6.36 7.28 7.74
CA ALA A 36 -5.15 6.97 8.51
C ALA A 36 -4.39 5.76 7.93
N LYS A 37 -5.12 4.71 7.48
CA LYS A 37 -4.51 3.57 6.79
C LYS A 37 -3.90 3.96 5.44
N ASP A 38 -4.55 4.83 4.67
CA ASP A 38 -3.98 5.36 3.43
C ASP A 38 -2.64 6.07 3.69
N ALA A 39 -2.61 6.99 4.66
CA ALA A 39 -1.40 7.73 5.04
C ALA A 39 -0.28 6.80 5.53
N LYS A 40 -0.66 5.76 6.30
CA LYS A 40 0.27 4.72 6.75
C LYS A 40 0.91 3.98 5.56
N ILE A 41 0.11 3.51 4.60
CA ILE A 41 0.61 2.83 3.40
C ILE A 41 1.53 3.75 2.61
N GLN A 42 1.17 5.02 2.42
CA GLN A 42 2.00 6.00 1.70
C GLN A 42 3.37 6.21 2.38
N SER A 43 3.38 6.33 3.72
CA SER A 43 4.60 6.43 4.51
C SER A 43 5.46 5.17 4.42
N GLU A 44 4.84 4.00 4.59
CA GLU A 44 5.54 2.70 4.53
C GLU A 44 6.11 2.42 3.14
N MET A 45 5.41 2.81 2.08
CA MET A 45 5.92 2.73 0.71
C MET A 45 7.17 3.61 0.51
N GLY A 46 7.19 4.83 1.06
CA GLY A 46 8.38 5.68 1.05
C GLY A 46 9.56 5.11 1.83
N GLN A 47 9.29 4.46 2.96
CA GLN A 47 10.29 3.75 3.76
C GLN A 47 10.81 2.50 3.03
N LEU A 48 9.92 1.74 2.40
CA LEU A 48 10.25 0.60 1.56
C LEU A 48 11.19 0.99 0.42
N ARG A 49 10.93 2.12 -0.25
CA ARG A 49 11.84 2.66 -1.27
C ARG A 49 13.23 2.94 -0.72
N SER A 50 13.30 3.63 0.42
CA SER A 50 14.60 3.94 1.05
C SER A 50 15.33 2.66 1.47
N ALA A 51 14.62 1.67 2.00
CA ALA A 51 15.17 0.37 2.36
C ALA A 51 15.66 -0.43 1.14
N ALA A 52 14.94 -0.35 0.01
CA ALA A 52 15.37 -0.98 -1.24
C ALA A 52 16.67 -0.39 -1.78
N GLU A 53 16.85 0.93 -1.71
CA GLU A 53 18.12 1.57 -2.10
C GLU A 53 19.27 1.12 -1.19
N LEU A 54 19.04 1.06 0.13
CA LEU A 54 20.03 0.55 1.09
C LEU A 54 20.38 -0.93 0.81
N TYR A 55 19.39 -1.74 0.43
CA TYR A 55 19.61 -3.13 0.02
C TYR A 55 20.50 -3.19 -1.23
N ALA A 56 20.24 -2.37 -2.25
CA ALA A 56 21.06 -2.37 -3.46
C ALA A 56 22.51 -1.97 -3.17
N LEU A 57 22.73 -0.98 -2.31
CA LEU A 57 24.07 -0.55 -1.92
C LEU A 57 24.87 -1.66 -1.23
N SER A 58 24.22 -2.53 -0.44
CA SER A 58 24.88 -3.67 0.20
C SER A 58 25.00 -4.90 -0.72
N ASN A 59 24.28 -4.92 -1.84
CA ASN A 59 24.21 -6.04 -2.78
C ASN A 59 24.71 -5.63 -4.17
N ASN A 60 25.91 -5.05 -4.30
CA ASN A 60 26.53 -4.76 -5.61
C ASN A 60 25.64 -3.96 -6.59
N ASN A 61 24.82 -3.03 -6.09
CA ASN A 61 23.85 -2.25 -6.86
C ASN A 61 22.81 -3.11 -7.62
N THR A 62 22.48 -4.30 -7.10
CA THR A 62 21.37 -5.13 -7.59
C THR A 62 20.29 -5.32 -6.52
N TYR A 63 19.04 -5.39 -6.98
CA TYR A 63 17.87 -5.71 -6.18
C TYR A 63 17.61 -7.22 -6.06
N GLY A 64 18.55 -8.03 -6.55
CA GLY A 64 18.51 -9.49 -6.49
C GLY A 64 17.58 -10.11 -7.53
N LYS A 65 17.12 -11.35 -7.27
CA LYS A 65 16.31 -12.10 -8.23
C LYS A 65 14.87 -11.63 -8.25
N GLY A 66 14.43 -11.08 -9.37
CA GLY A 66 13.02 -10.75 -9.60
C GLY A 66 12.13 -11.98 -9.60
N GLY A 67 10.94 -11.82 -9.02
CA GLY A 67 9.85 -12.80 -9.07
C GLY A 67 9.70 -13.42 -10.46
N LEU A 68 9.38 -14.71 -10.44
CA LEU A 68 9.42 -15.67 -11.53
C LEU A 68 8.89 -15.10 -12.87
N ASN A 69 9.73 -15.18 -13.90
CA ASN A 69 9.33 -15.04 -15.32
C ASN A 69 8.53 -13.76 -15.69
N GLY A 70 8.82 -12.63 -15.07
CA GLY A 70 8.31 -11.32 -15.52
C GLY A 70 6.81 -11.10 -15.30
N ARG A 71 6.21 -11.86 -14.37
CA ARG A 71 4.85 -11.60 -13.88
C ARG A 71 4.90 -10.83 -12.57
N ASP A 72 3.91 -9.98 -12.37
CA ASP A 72 3.72 -9.29 -11.09
C ASP A 72 3.45 -10.33 -10.01
N THR A 73 4.22 -10.30 -8.93
CA THR A 73 3.94 -11.14 -7.77
C THR A 73 2.84 -10.48 -6.96
N LEU A 74 1.73 -11.19 -6.78
CA LEU A 74 0.67 -10.80 -5.86
C LEU A 74 1.17 -10.94 -4.43
N GLY A 75 1.07 -9.88 -3.65
CA GLY A 75 1.47 -9.85 -2.25
C GLY A 75 2.98 -9.87 -2.01
N CYS A 76 3.79 -9.92 -3.06
CA CYS A 76 5.26 -9.95 -2.98
C CYS A 76 5.82 -11.14 -2.16
N THR A 77 5.03 -12.22 -1.98
CA THR A 77 5.36 -13.33 -1.07
C THR A 77 6.18 -14.46 -1.70
N ASP A 78 6.16 -14.61 -3.03
CA ASP A 78 6.95 -15.60 -3.77
C ASP A 78 8.26 -15.04 -4.36
N SER A 79 8.56 -13.78 -4.05
CA SER A 79 9.60 -13.00 -4.71
C SER A 79 10.96 -13.20 -4.04
N ALA A 80 12.02 -13.42 -4.83
CA ALA A 80 13.39 -13.54 -4.34
C ALA A 80 14.09 -12.15 -4.26
N GLY A 81 15.39 -12.14 -3.92
CA GLY A 81 16.17 -10.90 -3.84
C GLY A 81 15.72 -9.98 -2.70
N MET A 82 15.63 -8.68 -2.95
CA MET A 82 15.27 -7.69 -1.93
C MET A 82 13.91 -7.95 -1.27
N PHE A 83 13.00 -8.67 -1.94
CA PHE A 83 11.69 -9.00 -1.40
C PHE A 83 11.70 -10.16 -0.38
N GLN A 84 12.84 -10.83 -0.18
CA GLN A 84 13.08 -11.74 0.96
C GLN A 84 13.87 -11.07 2.09
N ASP A 85 14.36 -9.84 1.91
CA ASP A 85 15.07 -9.15 2.97
C ASP A 85 14.13 -8.93 4.17
N PRO A 86 14.50 -9.33 5.40
CA PRO A 86 13.64 -9.24 6.57
C PRO A 86 13.09 -7.83 6.83
N THR A 87 13.85 -6.79 6.48
CA THR A 87 13.44 -5.39 6.65
C THR A 87 12.39 -5.00 5.63
N LEU A 88 12.59 -5.34 4.35
CA LEU A 88 11.61 -5.06 3.30
C LEU A 88 10.32 -5.88 3.51
N VAL A 89 10.44 -7.16 3.88
CA VAL A 89 9.30 -8.04 4.17
C VAL A 89 8.42 -7.47 5.29
N LYS A 90 9.02 -6.81 6.30
CA LYS A 90 8.26 -6.16 7.38
C LYS A 90 7.39 -5.02 6.85
N TYR A 91 7.93 -4.16 5.98
CA TYR A 91 7.15 -3.08 5.37
C TYR A 91 6.04 -3.63 4.47
N ILE A 92 6.35 -4.61 3.63
CA ILE A 92 5.38 -5.26 2.74
C ILE A 92 4.26 -5.90 3.55
N SER A 93 4.58 -6.68 4.59
CA SER A 93 3.57 -7.33 5.44
C SER A 93 2.67 -6.32 6.15
N SER A 94 3.22 -5.18 6.59
CA SER A 94 2.41 -4.10 7.16
C SER A 94 1.48 -3.49 6.12
N ILE A 95 1.95 -3.24 4.90
CA ILE A 95 1.13 -2.75 3.80
C ILE A 95 0.00 -3.75 3.48
N LEU A 96 0.31 -5.04 3.32
CA LEU A 96 -0.66 -6.10 3.04
C LEU A 96 -1.79 -6.15 4.07
N SER A 97 -1.45 -6.01 5.36
CA SER A 97 -2.45 -6.03 6.45
C SER A 97 -3.38 -4.81 6.44
N ASN A 98 -2.98 -3.71 5.78
CA ASN A 98 -3.73 -2.46 5.75
C ASN A 98 -4.45 -2.22 4.43
N VAL A 99 -4.22 -3.02 3.39
CA VAL A 99 -4.86 -2.89 2.07
C VAL A 99 -6.30 -3.40 2.08
N LYS A 100 -7.13 -2.84 1.19
CA LYS A 100 -8.59 -3.05 1.19
C LYS A 100 -9.04 -4.50 0.98
N ILE A 101 -8.34 -5.27 0.15
CA ILE A 101 -8.79 -6.60 -0.32
C ILE A 101 -7.62 -7.59 -0.33
N GLY A 102 -6.95 -7.74 0.81
CA GLY A 102 -5.88 -8.73 0.98
C GLY A 102 -4.71 -8.59 -0.01
N SER A 103 -3.94 -9.69 -0.17
CA SER A 103 -2.65 -9.66 -0.86
C SER A 103 -2.73 -9.48 -2.38
N THR A 104 -3.89 -9.64 -3.01
CA THR A 104 -4.04 -9.56 -4.48
C THR A 104 -3.95 -8.13 -5.02
N TYR A 105 -3.98 -7.12 -4.15
CA TYR A 105 -3.94 -5.70 -4.50
C TYR A 105 -2.64 -5.02 -4.10
N VAL A 106 -1.64 -5.82 -3.75
CA VAL A 106 -0.25 -5.39 -3.69
C VAL A 106 0.50 -6.18 -4.74
N GLN A 107 1.25 -5.49 -5.58
CA GLN A 107 2.04 -6.11 -6.63
C GLN A 107 3.47 -5.61 -6.56
N CYS A 108 4.39 -6.55 -6.71
CA CYS A 108 5.81 -6.28 -6.75
C CYS A 108 6.43 -6.86 -8.02
N VAL A 109 7.46 -6.17 -8.51
CA VAL A 109 8.19 -6.60 -9.69
C VAL A 109 9.63 -6.09 -9.63
N THR A 110 10.57 -6.85 -10.16
CA THR A 110 11.89 -6.34 -10.53
C THR A 110 12.25 -6.72 -11.96
N ARG A 111 13.14 -5.95 -12.58
CA ARG A 111 13.70 -6.20 -13.92
C ARG A 111 15.21 -5.98 -13.97
N PRO A 112 15.93 -6.71 -14.85
CA PRO A 112 15.42 -7.76 -15.76
C PRO A 112 14.93 -9.02 -15.00
N SER A 113 13.74 -9.50 -15.38
CA SER A 113 13.08 -10.63 -14.72
C SER A 113 13.80 -11.95 -15.02
N GLY A 114 13.76 -12.90 -14.09
CA GLY A 114 14.40 -14.22 -14.27
C GLY A 114 15.92 -14.21 -14.13
N THR A 115 16.53 -13.05 -13.83
CA THR A 115 17.96 -12.91 -13.54
C THR A 115 18.19 -12.63 -12.06
N THR A 116 19.43 -12.78 -11.57
CA THR A 116 19.85 -12.38 -10.21
C THR A 116 20.27 -10.91 -10.12
N ASN A 117 20.33 -10.22 -11.26
CA ASN A 117 20.92 -8.89 -11.41
C ASN A 117 19.84 -7.88 -11.77
N ALA A 118 18.74 -7.85 -11.00
CA ALA A 118 17.70 -6.86 -11.23
C ALA A 118 18.22 -5.45 -10.91
N THR A 119 18.11 -4.54 -11.87
CA THR A 119 18.57 -3.15 -11.76
C THR A 119 17.43 -2.15 -11.61
N SER A 120 16.17 -2.62 -11.69
CA SER A 120 14.99 -1.79 -11.50
C SER A 120 13.90 -2.58 -10.79
N TRP A 121 13.06 -1.89 -10.04
CA TRP A 121 11.94 -2.48 -9.31
C TRP A 121 10.80 -1.48 -9.17
N ALA A 122 9.60 -2.01 -8.91
CA ALA A 122 8.49 -1.20 -8.46
C ALA A 122 7.53 -2.03 -7.59
N VAL A 123 6.84 -1.33 -6.70
CA VAL A 123 5.79 -1.87 -5.83
C VAL A 123 4.59 -0.96 -5.92
N VAL A 124 3.41 -1.56 -6.07
CA VAL A 124 2.14 -0.85 -6.13
C VAL A 124 1.15 -1.46 -5.14
N ALA A 125 0.35 -0.63 -4.48
CA ALA A 125 -0.73 -1.07 -3.59
C ALA A 125 -2.02 -0.27 -3.79
N LEU A 126 -3.16 -0.94 -3.61
CA LEU A 126 -4.46 -0.29 -3.56
C LEU A 126 -4.70 0.36 -2.19
N LEU A 127 -5.05 1.65 -2.19
CA LEU A 127 -5.39 2.36 -0.96
C LEU A 127 -6.79 1.95 -0.45
N PRO A 128 -6.96 1.76 0.88
CA PRO A 128 -8.25 1.49 1.53
C PRO A 128 -9.40 2.43 1.14
N SER A 129 -9.12 3.70 0.85
CA SER A 129 -10.14 4.65 0.39
C SER A 129 -10.59 4.51 -1.07
N SER A 130 -10.06 3.53 -1.81
CA SER A 130 -10.51 3.21 -3.17
C SER A 130 -11.84 2.44 -3.14
N SER A 131 -12.77 2.70 -4.06
CA SER A 131 -13.87 1.78 -4.37
C SER A 131 -13.35 0.70 -5.33
N VAL A 132 -13.63 -0.56 -5.04
CA VAL A 132 -13.21 -1.76 -5.80
C VAL A 132 -13.35 -1.57 -7.32
N PRO A 133 -12.61 -2.33 -8.14
CA PRO A 133 -11.21 -2.10 -8.53
C PRO A 133 -11.05 -1.00 -9.61
N THR A 134 -12.12 -0.27 -9.93
CA THR A 134 -12.14 0.74 -11.00
C THR A 134 -11.70 2.13 -10.53
N ASP A 135 -11.76 2.42 -9.22
CA ASP A 135 -11.42 3.75 -8.70
C ASP A 135 -9.93 3.86 -8.37
N GLU A 136 -9.15 4.19 -9.40
CA GLU A 136 -8.02 5.14 -9.53
C GLU A 136 -7.02 5.43 -8.38
N LYS A 137 -7.16 4.93 -7.15
CA LYS A 137 -6.29 5.27 -6.02
C LYS A 137 -5.31 4.16 -5.71
N TRP A 138 -4.37 4.00 -6.63
CA TRP A 138 -3.20 3.14 -6.44
C TRP A 138 -2.03 4.00 -6.03
N TRP A 139 -1.20 3.48 -5.14
CA TRP A 139 0.04 4.11 -4.72
C TRP A 139 1.21 3.27 -5.18
N CYS A 140 2.17 3.89 -5.86
CA CYS A 140 3.31 3.20 -6.44
C CYS A 140 4.61 3.86 -6.02
N VAL A 141 5.61 3.02 -5.78
CA VAL A 141 7.01 3.40 -5.58
C VAL A 141 7.89 2.59 -6.51
N ASP A 142 8.98 3.20 -6.99
CA ASP A 142 9.93 2.52 -7.88
C ASP A 142 11.39 2.91 -7.61
N SER A 143 12.27 2.19 -8.31
CA SER A 143 13.73 2.41 -8.35
C SER A 143 14.18 3.72 -9.00
N SER A 144 13.28 4.47 -9.66
CA SER A 144 13.61 5.79 -10.23
C SER A 144 13.47 6.92 -9.20
N GLY A 145 12.91 6.60 -8.03
CA GLY A 145 12.61 7.58 -6.99
C GLY A 145 11.15 8.03 -6.97
N TYR A 146 10.29 7.47 -7.83
CA TYR A 146 8.87 7.81 -7.81
C TYR A 146 8.22 7.35 -6.51
N ASN A 147 7.32 8.17 -5.99
CA ASN A 147 6.47 7.86 -4.84
C ASN A 147 5.18 8.67 -4.96
N GLY A 148 4.12 8.03 -5.46
CA GLY A 148 2.90 8.77 -5.78
C GLY A 148 1.74 7.93 -6.28
N LYS A 149 0.64 8.62 -6.57
CA LYS A 149 -0.58 8.03 -7.12
C LYS A 149 -0.35 7.53 -8.55
N VAL A 150 -0.93 6.39 -8.92
CA VAL A 150 -0.89 5.85 -10.29
C VAL A 150 -2.26 5.37 -10.76
N ILE A 151 -2.42 5.24 -12.09
CA ILE A 151 -3.61 4.62 -12.69
C ILE A 151 -3.34 3.13 -12.90
N TYR A 152 -4.29 2.28 -12.50
CA TYR A 152 -4.26 0.84 -12.75
C TYR A 152 -5.38 0.47 -13.74
N GLY A 153 -5.02 -0.02 -14.92
CA GLY A 153 -6.00 -0.48 -15.90
C GLY A 153 -6.61 -1.83 -15.51
N VAL A 154 -7.93 -1.90 -15.39
CA VAL A 154 -8.66 -3.14 -15.01
C VAL A 154 -8.77 -4.19 -16.12
N SER A 155 -8.27 -3.95 -17.33
CA SER A 155 -8.48 -4.84 -18.50
C SER A 155 -7.19 -5.17 -19.28
N GLY A 156 -6.35 -6.03 -18.72
CA GLY A 156 -5.35 -6.76 -19.54
C GLY A 156 -3.90 -6.77 -19.05
N GLY A 157 -3.63 -6.45 -17.79
CA GLY A 157 -2.30 -6.55 -17.18
C GLY A 157 -1.76 -5.20 -16.68
N PRO A 158 -0.61 -5.21 -16.02
CA PRO A 158 -0.06 -4.08 -15.28
C PRO A 158 0.25 -2.88 -16.19
N ARG A 159 -0.70 -1.95 -16.32
CA ARG A 159 -0.50 -0.64 -16.97
C ARG A 159 0.07 0.43 -16.02
N TRP A 160 0.33 0.05 -14.77
CA TRP A 160 0.94 0.90 -13.76
C TRP A 160 2.45 1.05 -13.93
N PHE A 161 3.07 0.36 -14.88
CA PHE A 161 4.43 0.66 -15.32
C PHE A 161 4.51 1.12 -16.77
N LYS A 162 5.43 2.03 -17.07
CA LYS A 162 5.72 2.46 -18.46
C LYS A 162 6.37 1.29 -19.23
N SER A 163 5.56 0.49 -19.93
CA SER A 163 6.06 -0.50 -20.87
C SER A 163 6.43 0.17 -22.19
N GLY A 164 7.60 0.79 -22.23
CA GLY A 164 8.31 0.85 -23.52
C GLY A 164 8.53 -0.61 -23.93
N GLY A 165 8.00 -1.03 -25.08
CA GLY A 165 7.90 -2.42 -25.57
C GLY A 165 9.01 -3.47 -25.33
N GLY A 166 8.66 -4.73 -25.61
CA GLY A 166 9.50 -5.92 -25.38
C GLY A 166 9.55 -6.31 -23.90
N ARG A 167 9.05 -7.51 -23.56
CA ARG A 167 8.77 -7.95 -22.17
C ARG A 167 10.01 -8.11 -21.27
N GLU A 168 11.23 -8.07 -21.81
CA GLU A 168 12.44 -8.54 -21.09
C GLU A 168 13.51 -7.46 -20.82
N SER A 169 13.42 -6.25 -21.36
CA SER A 169 14.63 -5.39 -21.47
C SER A 169 14.51 -3.94 -21.00
N ARG A 170 13.37 -3.47 -20.47
CA ARG A 170 13.22 -2.05 -20.10
C ARG A 170 12.91 -1.81 -18.62
N LYS A 171 13.53 -0.76 -18.08
CA LYS A 171 13.38 -0.27 -16.70
C LYS A 171 11.92 -0.22 -16.29
N ILE A 172 11.63 -0.62 -15.06
CA ILE A 172 10.29 -0.48 -14.48
C ILE A 172 10.18 0.87 -13.78
N GLU A 173 9.19 1.65 -14.21
CA GLU A 173 8.85 2.95 -13.65
C GLU A 173 7.35 3.03 -13.46
N CYS A 174 6.91 3.54 -12.32
CA CYS A 174 5.52 3.85 -12.02
C CYS A 174 4.94 4.81 -13.06
N ASN A 175 3.70 4.56 -13.49
CA ASN A 175 2.98 5.39 -14.44
C ASN A 175 2.10 6.42 -13.70
N PRO A 176 2.53 7.71 -13.61
CA PRO A 176 1.78 8.71 -12.86
C PRO A 176 0.40 8.96 -13.44
N VAL A 177 -0.54 9.38 -12.59
CA VAL A 177 -1.83 9.92 -13.05
C VAL A 177 -1.57 11.23 -13.78
N THR A 178 -1.69 11.25 -15.12
CA THR A 178 -1.69 12.50 -15.88
C THR A 178 -3.04 13.18 -15.65
N THR A 179 -3.06 14.23 -14.85
CA THR A 179 -4.22 15.13 -14.75
C THR A 179 -4.34 15.88 -16.08
N SER A 180 -5.26 15.44 -16.96
CA SER A 180 -5.73 16.24 -18.09
C SER A 180 -6.70 17.30 -17.61
#